data_AF-A0A925ET05-F1
#
_entry.id   AF-A0A925ET05-F1
#
_cell.length_a   1.000
_cell.length_b   1.000
_cell.length_c   1.000
_cell.angle_alpha   90.00
_cell.angle_beta   90.00
_cell.angle_gamma   90.00
#
_symmetry.space_group_name_H-M   'P 1'
#
loop_
_entity.id
_entity.type
_entity.pdbx_description
1 polymer ?
#
loop_
_entity_poly.entity_id
_entity_poly.type
_entity_poly.pdbx_seq_one_letter_code
_entity_poly.pdbx_strand_id
1 'polypeptide(L)'
;MINQRVLKAQHLAQQDGEKPTIERSLRGQKLRRRVAIGDPQAPLLQFLSILEVNHLLGEDGRLAEDVQLISLGDHFDWGTHAQRKQATREGLELLAWLAAHPADQVTLLLGNHDLARVGEMVRFKDGNFEQVQEEATRIYTARPWNFRQERAFLDNHPSLPSVEIAARDFACFNERQRDLVRSLLLAGRFRAATAVDVNFLLCHAGFTEADLETAGIRSQADAEQVAEAMNERLDVAVQNWNGLEPLHIEGLHLPGSGHHQEGRGIFYHRPEFVGGPTKPRESLVRRFDPRTLPKGITQVIGHTRDLKCRKLLGSWADSKKTPEGGLRFLRTDGQKVQYAPGVIEKTDAHQGSLIFADANMGSVRASTYQLLDLDSRRPFVRDGK
;
A
#
# COMPACT_ATOMS: atom_id res chain seq x y z
N MET A 1 -11.14 -15.76 -24.19
CA MET A 1 -12.23 -16.30 -23.33
C MET A 1 -11.85 -16.01 -21.89
N ILE A 2 -12.74 -15.42 -21.09
CA ILE A 2 -12.49 -15.19 -19.66
C ILE A 2 -12.50 -16.56 -18.97
N ASN A 3 -11.50 -16.81 -18.13
CA ASN A 3 -11.37 -18.06 -17.41
C ASN A 3 -12.51 -18.24 -16.39
N GLN A 4 -13.10 -19.43 -16.31
CA GLN A 4 -14.20 -19.73 -15.39
C GLN A 4 -13.85 -19.46 -13.91
N ARG A 5 -12.60 -19.70 -13.50
CA ARG A 5 -12.13 -19.40 -12.14
C ARG A 5 -12.18 -17.91 -11.83
N VAL A 6 -11.81 -17.06 -12.80
CA VAL A 6 -11.86 -15.60 -12.66
C VAL A 6 -13.30 -15.11 -12.50
N LEU A 7 -14.24 -15.64 -13.30
CA LEU A 7 -15.66 -15.29 -13.17
C LEU A 7 -16.23 -15.70 -11.81
N LYS A 8 -15.86 -16.89 -11.32
CA LYS A 8 -16.27 -17.38 -10.00
C LYS A 8 -15.69 -16.53 -8.88
N ALA A 9 -14.41 -16.18 -8.96
CA ALA A 9 -13.75 -15.29 -8.00
C ALA A 9 -14.39 -13.90 -7.99
N GLN A 10 -14.74 -13.36 -9.15
CA GLN A 10 -15.44 -12.07 -9.26
C GLN A 10 -16.83 -12.14 -8.61
N HIS A 11 -17.57 -13.22 -8.82
CA HIS A 11 -18.87 -13.43 -8.19
C HIS A 11 -18.76 -13.53 -6.66
N LEU A 12 -17.77 -14.25 -6.14
CA LEU A 12 -17.50 -14.32 -4.71
C LEU A 12 -17.12 -12.95 -4.13
N ALA A 13 -16.28 -12.18 -4.83
CA ALA A 13 -15.89 -10.85 -4.38
C ALA A 13 -17.09 -9.89 -4.31
N GLN A 14 -18.06 -10.01 -5.22
CA GLN A 14 -19.33 -9.28 -5.14
C GLN A 14 -20.13 -9.68 -3.89
N GLN A 15 -20.27 -10.98 -3.63
CA GLN A 15 -20.97 -11.50 -2.45
C GLN A 15 -20.29 -11.06 -1.14
N ASP A 16 -18.97 -11.13 -1.07
CA ASP A 16 -18.19 -10.67 0.08
C ASP A 16 -18.30 -9.15 0.24
N GLY A 17 -18.30 -8.40 -0.87
CA GLY A 17 -18.53 -6.96 -0.85
C GLY A 17 -19.90 -6.60 -0.29
N GLU A 18 -20.95 -7.36 -0.64
CA GLU A 18 -22.31 -7.23 -0.10
C GLU A 18 -22.38 -7.58 1.40
N LYS A 19 -21.73 -8.68 1.80
CA LYS A 19 -21.73 -9.18 3.17
C LYS A 19 -20.32 -9.62 3.59
N PRO A 20 -19.48 -8.67 4.04
CA PRO A 20 -18.10 -8.96 4.37
C PRO A 20 -17.98 -10.03 5.46
N THR A 21 -17.22 -11.08 5.16
CA THR A 21 -16.81 -12.07 6.14
C THR A 21 -15.35 -11.79 6.50
N ILE A 22 -15.08 -11.69 7.80
CA ILE A 22 -13.74 -11.44 8.31
C ILE A 22 -13.23 -12.74 8.94
N GLU A 23 -12.42 -13.49 8.21
CA GLU A 23 -11.87 -14.74 8.71
C GLU A 23 -10.61 -14.46 9.53
N ARG A 24 -10.62 -14.90 10.80
CA ARG A 24 -9.52 -14.67 11.75
C ARG A 24 -8.70 -15.91 12.03
N SER A 25 -9.21 -17.09 11.66
CA SER A 25 -8.52 -18.34 11.94
C SER A 25 -7.24 -18.48 11.10
N LEU A 26 -6.29 -19.19 11.69
CA LEU A 26 -5.18 -19.81 10.97
C LEU A 26 -5.63 -21.23 10.64
N ARG A 27 -5.45 -21.69 9.41
CA ARG A 27 -5.72 -23.08 9.04
C ARG A 27 -4.59 -24.03 9.44
N GLY A 28 -3.40 -23.50 9.77
CA GLY A 28 -2.23 -24.33 10.08
C GLY A 28 -1.77 -25.19 8.89
N GLN A 29 -2.19 -24.83 7.67
CA GLN A 29 -1.81 -25.52 6.45
C GLN A 29 -0.39 -25.15 6.05
N LYS A 30 0.35 -26.12 5.49
CA LYS A 30 1.68 -25.87 4.95
C LYS A 30 1.55 -25.18 3.58
N LEU A 31 1.61 -23.86 3.58
CA LEU A 31 1.63 -23.03 2.38
C LEU A 31 2.97 -23.23 1.64
N ARG A 32 2.90 -23.45 0.33
CA ARG A 32 4.06 -23.80 -0.51
C ARG A 32 4.44 -22.71 -1.50
N ARG A 33 3.48 -21.89 -1.90
CA ARG A 33 3.66 -20.83 -2.89
C ARG A 33 3.37 -19.50 -2.22
N ARG A 34 4.42 -18.86 -1.72
CA ARG A 34 4.31 -17.62 -0.94
C ARG A 34 4.65 -16.44 -1.84
N VAL A 35 3.69 -15.55 -2.05
CA VAL A 35 3.83 -14.43 -2.98
C VAL A 35 3.37 -13.11 -2.37
N ALA A 36 3.98 -12.02 -2.80
CA ALA A 36 3.50 -10.66 -2.53
C ALA A 36 2.99 -9.98 -3.80
N ILE A 37 1.97 -9.15 -3.62
CA ILE A 37 1.36 -8.28 -4.63
C ILE A 37 1.23 -6.87 -4.07
N GLY A 38 1.71 -5.86 -4.81
CA GLY A 38 1.67 -4.47 -4.37
C GLY A 38 0.72 -3.61 -5.18
N ASP A 39 0.26 -2.52 -4.55
CA ASP A 39 -0.59 -1.49 -5.15
C ASP A 39 -1.77 -2.07 -5.95
N PRO A 40 -2.72 -2.76 -5.30
CA PRO A 40 -3.86 -3.34 -5.98
C PRO A 40 -4.92 -2.30 -6.38
N GLN A 41 -4.52 -1.02 -6.54
CA GLN A 41 -5.29 0.06 -7.17
C GLN A 41 -5.55 -0.21 -8.66
N ALA A 42 -6.40 -1.19 -8.95
CA ALA A 42 -6.76 -1.61 -10.31
C ALA A 42 -8.18 -2.18 -10.34
N PRO A 43 -8.77 -2.36 -11.55
CA PRO A 43 -10.03 -3.10 -11.68
C PRO A 43 -9.94 -4.49 -11.04
N LEU A 44 -11.01 -4.92 -10.38
CA LEU A 44 -11.06 -6.23 -9.70
C LEU A 44 -10.73 -7.37 -10.67
N LEU A 45 -11.25 -7.30 -11.90
CA LEU A 45 -11.00 -8.30 -12.93
C LEU A 45 -9.51 -8.39 -13.31
N GLN A 46 -8.79 -7.27 -13.30
CA GLN A 46 -7.36 -7.23 -13.57
C GLN A 46 -6.58 -7.96 -12.46
N PHE A 47 -6.88 -7.65 -11.19
CA PHE A 47 -6.28 -8.31 -10.03
C PHE A 47 -6.49 -9.83 -10.07
N LEU A 48 -7.73 -10.28 -10.27
CA LEU A 48 -8.07 -11.71 -10.35
C LEU A 48 -7.43 -12.39 -11.57
N SER A 49 -7.31 -11.69 -12.70
CA SER A 49 -6.62 -12.22 -13.88
C SER A 49 -5.12 -12.42 -13.65
N ILE A 50 -4.48 -11.54 -12.86
CA ILE A 50 -3.07 -11.72 -12.46
C ILE A 50 -2.91 -12.98 -11.63
N LEU A 51 -3.80 -13.19 -10.65
CA LEU A 51 -3.78 -14.41 -9.84
C LEU A 51 -4.01 -15.67 -10.68
N GLU A 52 -4.97 -15.65 -11.59
CA GLU A 52 -5.26 -16.79 -12.47
C GLU A 52 -4.11 -17.13 -13.41
N VAL A 53 -3.51 -16.13 -14.08
CA VAL A 53 -2.38 -16.39 -15.01
C VAL A 53 -1.19 -17.02 -14.27
N ASN A 54 -1.05 -16.73 -12.98
CA ASN A 54 -0.04 -17.30 -12.09
C ASN A 54 -0.51 -18.58 -11.35
N HIS A 55 -1.69 -19.13 -11.69
CA HIS A 55 -2.26 -20.36 -11.11
C HIS A 55 -2.47 -20.28 -9.59
N LEU A 56 -2.78 -19.08 -9.09
CA LEU A 56 -2.97 -18.82 -7.65
C LEU A 56 -4.43 -18.95 -7.21
N LEU A 57 -5.38 -19.01 -8.16
CA LEU A 57 -6.79 -19.26 -7.87
C LEU A 57 -7.11 -20.75 -7.88
N GLY A 58 -7.88 -21.18 -6.89
CA GLY A 58 -8.51 -22.49 -6.82
C GLY A 58 -9.74 -22.61 -7.72
N GLU A 59 -10.26 -23.84 -7.84
CA GLU A 59 -11.47 -24.11 -8.63
C GLU A 59 -12.76 -23.54 -8.00
N ASP A 60 -12.69 -23.21 -6.72
CA ASP A 60 -13.76 -22.55 -5.99
C ASP A 60 -13.78 -21.02 -6.20
N GLY A 61 -12.78 -20.44 -6.88
CA GLY A 61 -12.66 -18.99 -7.04
C GLY A 61 -12.05 -18.27 -5.83
N ARG A 62 -11.58 -19.01 -4.82
CA ARG A 62 -10.70 -18.49 -3.75
C ARG A 62 -9.24 -18.70 -4.14
N LEU A 63 -8.30 -18.25 -3.31
CA LEU A 63 -6.91 -18.67 -3.44
C LEU A 63 -6.77 -20.18 -3.27
N ALA A 64 -5.91 -20.78 -4.07
CA ALA A 64 -5.55 -22.19 -3.90
C ALA A 64 -5.00 -22.44 -2.48
N GLU A 65 -5.32 -23.60 -1.90
CA GLU A 65 -5.05 -23.91 -0.49
C GLU A 65 -3.55 -23.88 -0.12
N ASP A 66 -2.66 -24.08 -1.10
CA ASP A 66 -1.22 -24.07 -0.92
C ASP A 66 -0.57 -22.69 -1.17
N VAL A 67 -1.37 -21.65 -1.43
CA VAL A 67 -0.91 -20.29 -1.70
C VAL A 67 -0.99 -19.41 -0.46
N GLN A 68 0.09 -18.68 -0.18
CA GLN A 68 0.07 -17.52 0.70
C GLN A 68 0.17 -16.25 -0.15
N LEU A 69 -0.72 -15.28 0.09
CA LEU A 69 -0.69 -13.97 -0.55
C LEU A 69 -0.51 -12.86 0.49
N ILE A 70 0.50 -12.02 0.29
CA ILE A 70 0.68 -10.78 1.06
C ILE A 70 0.31 -9.60 0.16
N SER A 71 -0.75 -8.89 0.51
CA SER A 71 -1.17 -7.66 -0.19
C SER A 71 -0.55 -6.45 0.49
N LEU A 72 0.21 -5.64 -0.26
CA LEU A 72 1.03 -4.55 0.29
C LEU A 72 0.25 -3.23 0.50
N GLY A 73 -1.07 -3.28 0.65
CA GLY A 73 -1.91 -2.10 0.92
C GLY A 73 -2.26 -1.27 -0.32
N ASP A 74 -3.09 -0.25 -0.12
CA ASP A 74 -3.70 0.63 -1.13
C ASP A 74 -4.76 -0.09 -1.99
N HIS A 75 -5.86 -0.50 -1.36
CA HIS A 75 -6.92 -1.26 -2.03
C HIS A 75 -7.95 -0.41 -2.79
N PHE A 76 -7.82 0.92 -2.73
CA PHE A 76 -8.82 1.88 -3.23
C PHE A 76 -8.23 2.95 -4.13
N ASP A 77 -9.10 3.74 -4.76
CA ASP A 77 -8.75 4.97 -5.50
C ASP A 77 -7.97 4.76 -6.80
N TRP A 78 -8.55 3.93 -7.69
CA TRP A 78 -8.05 3.77 -9.06
C TRP A 78 -9.01 4.37 -10.11
N GLY A 79 -8.48 4.51 -11.32
CA GLY A 79 -9.28 4.89 -12.50
C GLY A 79 -9.48 6.39 -12.68
N THR A 80 -10.21 6.71 -13.73
CA THR A 80 -10.56 8.09 -14.11
C THR A 80 -11.86 8.54 -13.44
N HIS A 81 -12.20 9.83 -13.58
CA HIS A 81 -13.49 10.37 -13.13
C HIS A 81 -14.70 9.52 -13.60
N ALA A 82 -14.69 9.10 -14.87
CA ALA A 82 -15.78 8.29 -15.44
C ALA A 82 -15.90 6.89 -14.80
N GLN A 83 -14.83 6.40 -14.17
CA GLN A 83 -14.75 5.07 -13.58
C GLN A 83 -14.96 5.07 -12.05
N ARG A 84 -15.04 6.23 -11.40
CA ARG A 84 -15.10 6.33 -9.92
C ARG A 84 -16.15 5.43 -9.29
N LYS A 85 -17.38 5.43 -9.80
CA LYS A 85 -18.46 4.56 -9.27
C LYS A 85 -18.10 3.07 -9.34
N GLN A 86 -17.47 2.65 -10.44
CA GLN A 86 -16.98 1.28 -10.59
C GLN A 86 -15.82 1.01 -9.63
N ALA A 87 -14.83 1.90 -9.56
CA ALA A 87 -13.66 1.77 -8.70
C ALA A 87 -14.02 1.75 -7.20
N THR A 88 -14.98 2.57 -6.77
CA THR A 88 -15.53 2.55 -5.41
C THR A 88 -16.09 1.19 -5.05
N ARG A 89 -16.91 0.61 -5.94
CA ARG A 89 -17.50 -0.72 -5.72
C ARG A 89 -16.43 -1.81 -5.73
N GLU A 90 -15.59 -1.85 -6.77
CA GLU A 90 -14.60 -2.92 -6.96
C GLU A 90 -13.50 -2.92 -5.89
N GLY A 91 -13.10 -1.76 -5.37
CA GLY A 91 -12.17 -1.71 -4.23
C GLY A 91 -12.75 -2.31 -2.95
N LEU A 92 -14.05 -2.10 -2.70
CA LEU A 92 -14.76 -2.74 -1.59
C LEU A 92 -14.84 -4.26 -1.79
N GLU A 93 -15.26 -4.70 -2.98
CA GLU A 93 -15.34 -6.13 -3.34
C GLU A 93 -13.98 -6.82 -3.21
N LEU A 94 -12.90 -6.19 -3.68
CA LEU A 94 -11.55 -6.71 -3.58
C LEU A 94 -11.11 -6.88 -2.12
N LEU A 95 -11.21 -5.83 -1.30
CA LEU A 95 -10.76 -5.91 0.09
C LEU A 95 -11.58 -6.93 0.89
N ALA A 96 -12.89 -6.98 0.66
CA ALA A 96 -13.76 -7.97 1.29
C ALA A 96 -13.40 -9.40 0.86
N TRP A 97 -13.12 -9.63 -0.43
CA TRP A 97 -12.69 -10.93 -0.94
C TRP A 97 -11.37 -11.39 -0.31
N LEU A 98 -10.39 -10.48 -0.18
CA LEU A 98 -9.12 -10.79 0.48
C LEU A 98 -9.34 -11.13 1.96
N ALA A 99 -10.15 -10.35 2.67
CA ALA A 99 -10.43 -10.55 4.09
C ALA A 99 -11.22 -11.83 4.43
N ALA A 100 -11.97 -12.37 3.46
CA ALA A 100 -12.71 -13.62 3.59
C ALA A 100 -11.79 -14.87 3.61
N HIS A 101 -10.51 -14.72 3.29
CA HIS A 101 -9.53 -15.79 3.44
C HIS A 101 -8.97 -15.83 4.88
N PRO A 102 -8.53 -17.01 5.36
CA PRO A 102 -7.75 -17.15 6.59
C PRO A 102 -6.59 -16.17 6.69
N ALA A 103 -6.25 -15.75 7.91
CA ALA A 103 -5.22 -14.74 8.14
C ALA A 103 -3.80 -15.24 7.86
N ASP A 104 -3.55 -16.55 7.94
CA ASP A 104 -2.29 -17.17 7.51
C ASP A 104 -2.19 -17.29 5.99
N GLN A 105 -3.33 -17.45 5.29
CA GLN A 105 -3.37 -17.53 3.84
C GLN A 105 -3.26 -16.15 3.17
N VAL A 106 -3.93 -15.13 3.72
CA VAL A 106 -3.90 -13.75 3.22
C VAL A 106 -3.53 -12.75 4.32
N THR A 107 -2.34 -12.17 4.19
CA THR A 107 -1.87 -11.05 5.02
C THR A 107 -2.21 -9.74 4.34
N LEU A 108 -2.93 -8.87 5.04
CA LEU A 108 -3.28 -7.53 4.59
C LEU A 108 -2.35 -6.51 5.25
N LEU A 109 -1.53 -5.82 4.46
CA LEU A 109 -0.81 -4.65 4.95
C LEU A 109 -1.64 -3.39 4.72
N LEU A 110 -1.51 -2.41 5.63
CA LEU A 110 -2.13 -1.10 5.47
C LEU A 110 -1.36 -0.26 4.48
N GLY A 111 -2.06 0.29 3.49
CA GLY A 111 -1.60 1.40 2.68
C GLY A 111 -2.15 2.74 3.15
N ASN A 112 -1.63 3.82 2.57
CA ASN A 112 -2.12 5.15 2.90
C ASN A 112 -3.56 5.41 2.44
N HIS A 113 -4.00 4.79 1.33
CA HIS A 113 -5.39 4.91 0.87
C HIS A 113 -6.38 4.12 1.75
N ASP A 114 -5.91 3.04 2.37
CA ASP A 114 -6.68 2.31 3.37
C ASP A 114 -6.84 3.15 4.64
N LEU A 115 -5.72 3.67 5.17
CA LEU A 115 -5.72 4.55 6.34
C LEU A 115 -6.54 5.82 6.13
N ALA A 116 -6.53 6.38 4.93
CA ALA A 116 -7.34 7.56 4.60
C ALA A 116 -8.83 7.36 4.90
N ARG A 117 -9.35 6.12 4.80
CA ARG A 117 -10.76 5.83 5.11
C ARG A 117 -11.12 6.09 6.57
N VAL A 118 -10.17 5.88 7.48
CA VAL A 118 -10.34 6.02 8.93
C VAL A 118 -9.55 7.19 9.54
N GLY A 119 -8.73 7.87 8.74
CA GLY A 119 -8.04 9.10 9.08
C GLY A 119 -8.80 10.32 8.53
N GLU A 120 -8.38 10.79 7.36
CA GLU A 120 -8.88 12.00 6.68
C GLU A 120 -10.39 11.94 6.39
N MET A 121 -10.88 10.75 6.05
CA MET A 121 -12.24 10.56 5.57
C MET A 121 -13.26 10.23 6.67
N VAL A 122 -12.83 10.12 7.93
CA VAL A 122 -13.67 9.60 9.02
C VAL A 122 -14.98 10.38 9.22
N ARG A 123 -14.96 11.71 8.96
CA ARG A 123 -16.10 12.62 9.18
C ARG A 123 -17.04 12.75 7.98
N PHE A 124 -16.67 12.18 6.84
CA PHE A 124 -17.46 12.27 5.62
C PHE A 124 -18.52 11.16 5.52
N LYS A 125 -19.60 11.45 4.81
CA LYS A 125 -20.69 10.53 4.44
C LYS A 125 -20.80 10.51 2.93
N ASP A 126 -21.42 9.49 2.36
CA ASP A 126 -21.49 9.34 0.89
C ASP A 126 -22.03 10.60 0.22
N GLY A 127 -23.20 11.07 0.65
CA GLY A 127 -23.86 12.21 0.03
C GLY A 127 -23.18 13.56 0.28
N ASN A 128 -22.46 13.74 1.40
CA ASN A 128 -21.76 15.01 1.63
C ASN A 128 -20.41 15.04 0.89
N PHE A 129 -19.72 13.90 0.76
CA PHE A 129 -18.43 13.88 0.11
C PHE A 129 -18.53 13.97 -1.40
N GLU A 130 -19.58 13.42 -2.02
CA GLU A 130 -19.83 13.59 -3.47
C GLU A 130 -19.85 15.07 -3.85
N GLN A 131 -20.56 15.90 -3.08
CA GLN A 131 -20.63 17.35 -3.30
C GLN A 131 -19.27 18.04 -3.11
N VAL A 132 -18.56 17.67 -2.04
CA VAL A 132 -17.22 18.21 -1.73
C VAL A 132 -16.21 17.83 -2.81
N GLN A 133 -16.29 16.59 -3.32
CA GLN A 133 -15.43 16.10 -4.41
C GLN A 133 -15.72 16.81 -5.73
N GLU A 134 -16.98 17.08 -6.06
CA GLU A 134 -17.35 17.86 -7.25
C GLU A 134 -16.80 19.28 -7.18
N GLU A 135 -16.92 19.93 -6.02
CA GLU A 135 -16.33 21.24 -5.78
C GLU A 135 -14.80 21.22 -5.93
N ALA A 136 -14.13 20.27 -5.25
CA ALA A 136 -12.69 20.08 -5.36
C ALA A 136 -12.25 19.83 -6.81
N THR A 137 -13.01 19.02 -7.56
CA THR A 137 -12.71 18.72 -8.97
C THR A 137 -12.79 19.99 -9.83
N ARG A 138 -13.81 20.84 -9.63
CA ARG A 138 -13.91 22.13 -10.34
C ARG A 138 -12.72 23.03 -10.05
N ILE A 139 -12.33 23.18 -8.79
CA ILE A 139 -11.17 23.99 -8.40
C ILE A 139 -9.87 23.39 -8.96
N TYR A 140 -9.69 22.08 -8.83
CA TYR A 140 -8.48 21.37 -9.28
C TYR A 140 -8.25 21.48 -10.80
N THR A 141 -9.33 21.46 -11.58
CA THR A 141 -9.28 21.51 -13.05
C THR A 141 -9.30 22.94 -13.60
N ALA A 142 -9.65 23.93 -12.79
CA ALA A 142 -9.68 25.34 -13.21
C ALA A 142 -8.29 25.82 -13.66
N ARG A 143 -8.25 26.52 -14.80
CA ARG A 143 -7.03 27.16 -15.33
C ARG A 143 -7.35 28.61 -15.68
N PRO A 144 -6.58 29.59 -15.16
CA PRO A 144 -5.45 29.46 -14.23
C PRO A 144 -5.87 28.99 -12.83
N TRP A 145 -4.91 28.50 -12.03
CA TRP A 145 -5.17 28.07 -10.66
C TRP A 145 -5.61 29.23 -9.78
N ASN A 146 -6.64 29.03 -8.95
CA ASN A 146 -7.17 30.05 -8.05
C ASN A 146 -6.90 29.71 -6.58
N PHE A 147 -5.79 30.22 -6.06
CA PHE A 147 -5.38 30.02 -4.66
C PHE A 147 -6.39 30.52 -3.63
N ARG A 148 -7.20 31.55 -3.96
CA ARG A 148 -8.24 32.05 -3.02
C ARG A 148 -9.39 31.05 -2.90
N GLN A 149 -9.79 30.44 -4.02
CA GLN A 149 -10.83 29.40 -4.01
C GLN A 149 -10.34 28.14 -3.30
N GLU A 150 -9.10 27.70 -3.54
CA GLU A 150 -8.51 26.59 -2.80
C GLU A 150 -8.48 26.87 -1.30
N ARG A 151 -8.06 28.07 -0.88
CA ARG A 151 -8.04 28.42 0.54
C ARG A 151 -9.44 28.40 1.15
N ALA A 152 -10.42 29.02 0.50
CA ALA A 152 -11.81 29.03 0.96
C ALA A 152 -12.40 27.60 1.06
N PHE A 153 -12.07 26.72 0.11
CA PHE A 153 -12.45 25.32 0.16
C PHE A 153 -11.88 24.61 1.40
N LEU A 154 -10.59 24.79 1.69
CA LEU A 154 -9.94 24.16 2.84
C LEU A 154 -10.41 24.75 4.18
N ASP A 155 -10.75 26.03 4.22
CA ASP A 155 -11.35 26.66 5.40
C ASP A 155 -12.75 26.05 5.70
N ASN A 156 -13.52 25.68 4.67
CA ASN A 156 -14.82 25.00 4.80
C ASN A 156 -14.69 23.49 5.08
N HIS A 157 -13.58 22.87 4.69
CA HIS A 157 -13.33 21.43 4.82
C HIS A 157 -11.98 21.15 5.52
N PRO A 158 -11.83 21.52 6.81
CA PRO A 158 -10.54 21.49 7.50
C PRO A 158 -9.95 20.08 7.68
N SER A 159 -10.75 19.02 7.54
CA SER A 159 -10.27 17.63 7.55
C SER A 159 -9.59 17.21 6.25
N LEU A 160 -9.75 17.97 5.16
CA LEU A 160 -9.12 17.64 3.88
C LEU A 160 -7.74 18.30 3.76
N PRO A 161 -6.72 17.56 3.31
CA PRO A 161 -5.35 18.08 3.22
C PRO A 161 -5.11 19.04 2.06
N SER A 162 -5.78 18.82 0.92
CA SER A 162 -5.69 19.68 -0.26
C SER A 162 -6.87 19.42 -1.21
N VAL A 163 -7.12 20.38 -2.11
CA VAL A 163 -8.09 20.23 -3.20
C VAL A 163 -7.70 19.08 -4.13
N GLU A 164 -6.41 18.93 -4.44
CA GLU A 164 -5.92 17.84 -5.32
C GLU A 164 -6.21 16.45 -4.72
N ILE A 165 -5.95 16.27 -3.41
CA ILE A 165 -6.19 14.99 -2.75
C ILE A 165 -7.68 14.67 -2.72
N ALA A 166 -8.53 15.65 -2.37
CA ALA A 166 -9.97 15.45 -2.38
C ALA A 166 -10.52 15.09 -3.78
N ALA A 167 -9.96 15.71 -4.83
CA ALA A 167 -10.39 15.48 -6.21
C ALA A 167 -9.84 14.16 -6.81
N ARG A 168 -8.65 13.70 -6.41
CA ARG A 168 -7.97 12.57 -7.03
C ARG A 168 -7.77 11.37 -6.10
N ASP A 169 -7.17 11.59 -4.94
CA ASP A 169 -6.64 10.52 -4.10
C ASP A 169 -7.70 9.94 -3.17
N PHE A 170 -8.76 10.69 -2.85
CA PHE A 170 -9.93 10.18 -2.11
C PHE A 170 -11.14 9.97 -3.03
N ALA A 171 -10.89 9.95 -4.34
CA ALA A 171 -11.94 10.08 -5.34
C ALA A 171 -12.97 8.94 -5.34
N CYS A 172 -12.62 7.79 -4.76
CA CYS A 172 -13.47 6.60 -4.72
C CYS A 172 -14.02 6.29 -3.33
N PHE A 173 -13.98 7.25 -2.38
CA PHE A 173 -14.52 7.07 -1.03
C PHE A 173 -16.01 6.69 -1.02
N ASN A 174 -16.37 5.77 -0.12
CA ASN A 174 -17.71 5.64 0.44
C ASN A 174 -17.65 5.15 1.90
N GLU A 175 -18.78 5.23 2.61
CA GLU A 175 -18.90 4.84 4.02
C GLU A 175 -18.68 3.34 4.21
N ARG A 176 -19.11 2.52 3.26
CA ARG A 176 -18.93 1.05 3.33
C ARG A 176 -17.45 0.64 3.30
N GLN A 177 -16.61 1.34 2.54
CA GLN A 177 -15.16 1.14 2.55
C GLN A 177 -14.56 1.50 3.92
N ARG A 178 -14.95 2.65 4.49
CA ARG A 178 -14.53 3.03 5.85
C ARG A 178 -14.96 2.00 6.88
N ASP A 179 -16.21 1.57 6.82
CA ASP A 179 -16.75 0.62 7.79
C ASP A 179 -16.04 -0.74 7.69
N LEU A 180 -15.71 -1.19 6.48
CA LEU A 180 -14.91 -2.39 6.27
C LEU A 180 -13.48 -2.22 6.82
N VAL A 181 -12.78 -1.13 6.48
CA VAL A 181 -11.42 -0.87 6.97
C VAL A 181 -11.40 -0.82 8.50
N ARG A 182 -12.33 -0.07 9.11
CA ARG A 182 -12.52 -0.02 10.57
C ARG A 182 -12.75 -1.42 11.14
N SER A 183 -13.62 -2.22 10.54
CA SER A 183 -13.91 -3.57 11.04
C SER A 183 -12.69 -4.48 10.97
N LEU A 184 -11.88 -4.37 9.92
CA LEU A 184 -10.65 -5.14 9.75
C LEU A 184 -9.55 -4.73 10.73
N LEU A 185 -9.41 -3.42 10.99
CA LEU A 185 -8.50 -2.90 12.03
C LEU A 185 -8.88 -3.43 13.41
N LEU A 186 -10.15 -3.27 13.81
CA LEU A 186 -10.66 -3.78 15.09
C LEU A 186 -10.57 -5.31 15.22
N ALA A 187 -10.56 -6.02 14.09
CA ALA A 187 -10.36 -7.46 14.04
C ALA A 187 -8.89 -7.91 14.06
N GLY A 188 -7.94 -6.97 14.03
CA GLY A 188 -6.50 -7.28 13.92
C GLY A 188 -6.11 -7.93 12.58
N ARG A 189 -6.91 -7.73 11.52
CA ARG A 189 -6.62 -8.33 10.19
C ARG A 189 -5.60 -7.53 9.38
N PHE A 190 -5.51 -6.23 9.63
CA PHE A 190 -4.51 -5.37 9.05
C PHE A 190 -3.22 -5.40 9.86
N ARG A 191 -2.08 -5.35 9.17
CA ARG A 191 -0.75 -5.23 9.75
C ARG A 191 0.00 -4.05 9.16
N ALA A 192 0.90 -3.45 9.94
CA ALA A 192 1.79 -2.39 9.46
C ALA A 192 2.98 -2.99 8.70
N ALA A 193 3.44 -4.18 9.12
CA ALA A 193 4.52 -4.91 8.47
C ALA A 193 4.43 -6.42 8.75
N THR A 194 5.15 -7.22 7.97
CA THR A 194 5.30 -8.66 8.18
C THR A 194 6.69 -9.13 7.78
N ALA A 195 7.32 -9.94 8.62
CA ALA A 195 8.60 -10.56 8.34
C ALA A 195 8.40 -11.92 7.65
N VAL A 196 9.18 -12.17 6.60
CA VAL A 196 9.18 -13.47 5.89
C VAL A 196 10.41 -14.30 6.24
N ASP A 197 11.50 -13.63 6.63
CA ASP A 197 12.80 -14.18 7.02
C ASP A 197 13.51 -13.15 7.90
N VAL A 198 14.63 -13.51 8.54
CA VAL A 198 15.38 -12.69 9.50
C VAL A 198 15.77 -11.31 8.95
N ASN A 199 15.98 -11.19 7.65
CA ASN A 199 16.41 -9.95 7.00
C ASN A 199 15.46 -9.50 5.88
N PHE A 200 14.23 -10.03 5.86
CA PHE A 200 13.28 -9.80 4.79
C PHE A 200 11.92 -9.38 5.33
N LEU A 201 11.62 -8.10 5.13
CA LEU A 201 10.47 -7.41 5.69
C LEU A 201 9.55 -6.96 4.57
N LEU A 202 8.24 -7.02 4.77
CA LEU A 202 7.26 -6.45 3.86
C LEU A 202 6.49 -5.37 4.62
N CYS A 203 6.37 -4.21 3.98
CA CYS A 203 5.61 -3.07 4.47
C CYS A 203 5.07 -2.28 3.29
N HIS A 204 4.27 -1.25 3.52
CA HIS A 204 3.67 -0.54 2.39
C HIS A 204 4.65 0.42 1.69
N ALA A 205 5.38 1.25 2.44
CA ALA A 205 6.18 2.35 1.86
C ALA A 205 7.61 2.51 2.41
N GLY A 206 8.02 1.68 3.38
CA GLY A 206 9.41 1.56 3.84
C GLY A 206 9.74 2.34 5.12
N PHE A 207 10.71 1.79 5.86
CA PHE A 207 11.27 2.34 7.10
C PHE A 207 12.70 2.86 6.87
N THR A 208 13.02 3.94 7.57
CA THR A 208 14.38 4.47 7.73
C THR A 208 14.91 4.15 9.13
N GLU A 209 16.21 4.31 9.33
CA GLU A 209 16.84 4.21 10.66
C GLU A 209 16.16 5.14 11.69
N ALA A 210 15.74 6.34 11.29
CA ALA A 210 15.06 7.29 12.16
C ALA A 210 13.63 6.84 12.56
N ASP A 211 12.93 6.13 11.68
CA ASP A 211 11.62 5.55 12.01
C ASP A 211 11.77 4.41 13.00
N LEU A 212 12.81 3.57 12.83
CA LEU A 212 13.13 2.52 13.79
C LEU A 212 13.51 3.09 15.15
N GLU A 213 14.32 4.15 15.19
CA GLU A 213 14.67 4.86 16.43
C GLU A 213 13.43 5.46 17.10
N THR A 214 12.56 6.12 16.34
CA THR A 214 11.26 6.64 16.84
C THR A 214 10.39 5.51 17.39
N ALA A 215 10.48 4.32 16.81
CA ALA A 215 9.78 3.16 17.28
C ALA A 215 10.41 2.51 18.53
N GLY A 216 11.59 2.94 18.96
CA GLY A 216 12.35 2.37 20.08
C GLY A 216 13.17 1.12 19.69
N ILE A 217 13.37 0.89 18.40
CA ILE A 217 14.05 -0.27 17.85
C ILE A 217 15.54 0.02 17.68
N ARG A 218 16.38 -0.94 18.08
CA ARG A 218 17.85 -0.82 17.97
C ARG A 218 18.31 -1.01 16.53
N SER A 219 19.46 -0.42 16.18
CA SER A 219 20.06 -0.44 14.84
C SER A 219 20.46 -1.82 14.28
N GLN A 220 20.34 -2.89 15.08
CA GLN A 220 20.63 -4.28 14.68
C GLN A 220 19.41 -5.19 14.78
N ALA A 221 18.22 -4.62 14.89
CA ALA A 221 17.00 -5.42 14.92
C ALA A 221 16.83 -6.19 13.62
N ASP A 222 16.37 -7.43 13.73
CA ASP A 222 15.98 -8.24 12.57
C ASP A 222 14.58 -7.85 12.07
N ALA A 223 14.18 -8.40 10.92
CA ALA A 223 12.89 -8.09 10.32
C ALA A 223 11.70 -8.48 11.23
N GLU A 224 11.81 -9.54 12.03
CA GLU A 224 10.76 -10.00 12.93
C GLU A 224 10.53 -9.00 14.06
N GLN A 225 11.61 -8.58 14.72
CA GLN A 225 11.58 -7.53 15.75
C GLN A 225 11.02 -6.21 15.22
N VAL A 226 11.37 -5.84 13.98
CA VAL A 226 10.80 -4.66 13.34
C VAL A 226 9.31 -4.85 13.11
N ALA A 227 8.88 -5.97 12.51
CA ALA A 227 7.47 -6.22 12.24
C ALA A 227 6.62 -6.24 13.52
N GLU A 228 7.09 -6.91 14.57
CA GLU A 228 6.42 -6.98 15.87
C GLU A 228 6.21 -5.59 16.48
N ALA A 229 7.27 -4.79 16.59
CA ALA A 229 7.19 -3.45 17.17
C ALA A 229 6.28 -2.49 16.36
N MET A 230 6.27 -2.59 15.02
CA MET A 230 5.37 -1.80 14.19
C MET A 230 3.91 -2.22 14.36
N ASN A 231 3.66 -3.53 14.43
CA ASN A 231 2.32 -4.06 14.62
C ASN A 231 1.79 -3.81 16.04
N GLU A 232 2.64 -3.85 17.07
CA GLU A 232 2.27 -3.50 18.44
C GLU A 232 1.79 -2.04 18.51
N ARG A 233 2.51 -1.12 17.87
CA ARG A 233 2.09 0.29 17.80
C ARG A 233 0.75 0.48 17.10
N LEU A 234 0.52 -0.24 16.00
CA LEU A 234 -0.78 -0.24 15.33
C LEU A 234 -1.87 -0.79 16.26
N ASP A 235 -1.63 -1.94 16.89
CA ASP A 235 -2.59 -2.61 17.76
C ASP A 235 -2.94 -1.73 18.97
N VAL A 236 -1.97 -1.08 19.61
CA VAL A 236 -2.18 -0.11 20.70
C VAL A 236 -2.98 1.10 20.22
N ALA A 237 -2.66 1.66 19.06
CA ALA A 237 -3.40 2.78 18.50
C ALA A 237 -4.88 2.40 18.24
N VAL A 238 -5.12 1.22 17.66
CA VAL A 238 -6.48 0.71 17.39
C VAL A 238 -7.23 0.39 18.67
N GLN A 239 -6.59 -0.21 19.68
CA GLN A 239 -7.22 -0.50 20.98
C GLN A 239 -7.70 0.77 21.70
N ASN A 240 -6.94 1.86 21.58
CA ASN A 240 -7.27 3.16 22.17
C ASN A 240 -8.19 4.02 21.28
N TRP A 241 -8.47 3.56 20.07
CA TRP A 241 -9.25 4.33 19.09
C TRP A 241 -10.75 4.12 19.25
N ASN A 242 -11.50 5.22 19.35
CA ASN A 242 -12.95 5.19 19.50
C ASN A 242 -13.72 4.90 18.19
N GLY A 243 -13.02 4.80 17.05
CA GLY A 243 -13.64 4.57 15.74
C GLY A 243 -14.32 5.79 15.12
N LEU A 244 -14.29 6.96 15.77
CA LEU A 244 -15.01 8.17 15.38
C LEU A 244 -14.07 9.35 15.05
N GLU A 245 -12.93 9.43 15.73
CA GLU A 245 -11.88 10.41 15.43
C GLU A 245 -10.90 9.88 14.37
N PRO A 246 -10.10 10.72 13.71
CA PRO A 246 -9.07 10.25 12.78
C PRO A 246 -8.09 9.30 13.48
N LEU A 247 -7.84 8.12 12.89
CA LEU A 247 -6.85 7.19 13.42
C LEU A 247 -5.43 7.75 13.23
N HIS A 248 -4.79 8.09 14.34
CA HIS A 248 -3.38 8.46 14.42
C HIS A 248 -2.59 7.29 15.04
N ILE A 249 -1.44 6.93 14.45
CA ILE A 249 -0.58 5.88 14.98
C ILE A 249 0.73 6.53 15.37
N GLU A 250 0.98 6.65 16.67
CA GLU A 250 2.11 7.40 17.19
C GLU A 250 3.45 6.91 16.62
N GLY A 251 4.19 7.84 16.01
CA GLY A 251 5.47 7.58 15.36
C GLY A 251 5.38 6.94 13.97
N LEU A 252 4.21 6.46 13.54
CA LEU A 252 4.05 5.75 12.26
C LEU A 252 3.14 6.46 11.24
N HIS A 253 2.06 7.11 11.70
CA HIS A 253 1.04 7.67 10.82
C HIS A 253 0.41 8.92 11.42
N LEU A 254 0.43 10.03 10.66
CA LEU A 254 -0.36 11.23 10.93
C LEU A 254 -1.31 11.50 9.77
N PRO A 255 -2.64 11.46 9.97
CA PRO A 255 -3.59 11.82 8.91
C PRO A 255 -3.41 13.27 8.48
N GLY A 256 -3.64 13.51 7.19
CA GLY A 256 -3.62 14.85 6.62
C GLY A 256 -4.79 15.73 7.08
N SER A 257 -4.61 17.04 6.97
CA SER A 257 -5.67 18.03 7.23
C SER A 257 -5.30 19.38 6.62
N GLY A 258 -6.25 20.32 6.58
CA GLY A 258 -5.96 21.70 6.16
C GLY A 258 -4.88 22.39 7.01
N HIS A 259 -4.67 21.90 8.24
CA HIS A 259 -3.62 22.37 9.15
C HIS A 259 -2.29 21.61 8.98
N HIS A 260 -2.32 20.28 8.83
CA HIS A 260 -1.13 19.43 8.77
C HIS A 260 -0.64 19.12 7.35
N GLN A 261 -1.37 19.63 6.34
CA GLN A 261 -1.20 19.32 4.91
C GLN A 261 -1.40 17.82 4.65
N GLU A 262 -0.79 17.27 3.61
CA GLU A 262 -0.89 15.84 3.27
C GLU A 262 -0.45 14.94 4.44
N GLY A 263 -1.07 13.75 4.57
CA GLY A 263 -0.73 12.78 5.61
C GLY A 263 0.74 12.38 5.61
N ARG A 264 1.27 11.94 6.74
CA ARG A 264 2.72 11.72 6.93
C ARG A 264 3.05 10.42 7.67
N GLY A 265 4.31 10.01 7.59
CA GLY A 265 4.83 8.81 8.25
C GLY A 265 5.10 7.66 7.28
N ILE A 266 5.38 6.49 7.85
CA ILE A 266 5.93 5.32 7.17
C ILE A 266 5.06 4.81 6.02
N PHE A 267 3.74 5.10 6.04
CA PHE A 267 2.79 4.70 5.01
C PHE A 267 2.80 5.63 3.80
N TYR A 268 3.42 6.79 3.89
CA TYR A 268 3.47 7.76 2.80
C TYR A 268 4.86 7.88 2.15
N HIS A 269 5.84 7.17 2.70
CA HIS A 269 7.25 7.33 2.40
C HIS A 269 7.59 7.18 0.92
N ARG A 270 8.39 8.13 0.44
CA ARG A 270 8.94 8.13 -0.92
C ARG A 270 10.43 8.42 -0.88
N PRO A 271 11.27 7.61 -1.55
CA PRO A 271 12.69 7.90 -1.64
C PRO A 271 12.92 9.16 -2.51
N GLU A 272 13.79 10.05 -2.07
CA GLU A 272 14.08 11.33 -2.74
C GLU A 272 15.57 11.65 -2.75
N PHE A 273 16.04 12.24 -3.84
CA PHE A 273 17.37 12.79 -3.95
C PHE A 273 17.56 14.01 -3.04
N VAL A 274 18.60 13.96 -2.20
CA VAL A 274 19.00 15.08 -1.34
C VAL A 274 20.41 15.52 -1.74
N GLY A 275 20.53 16.71 -2.33
CA GLY A 275 21.78 17.26 -2.89
C GLY A 275 22.82 17.73 -1.86
N GLY A 276 22.99 17.02 -0.75
CA GLY A 276 23.91 17.36 0.34
C GLY A 276 23.95 16.30 1.43
N PRO A 277 24.71 16.49 2.53
CA PRO A 277 24.69 15.59 3.68
C PRO A 277 23.29 15.49 4.29
N THR A 278 22.97 14.32 4.83
CA THR A 278 21.69 14.04 5.51
C THR A 278 21.52 14.98 6.70
N LYS A 279 20.53 15.86 6.65
CA LYS A 279 20.08 16.58 7.84
C LYS A 279 19.17 15.65 8.66
N PRO A 280 19.16 15.74 10.00
CA PRO A 280 18.11 15.13 10.80
C PRO A 280 16.77 15.63 10.28
N ARG A 281 15.93 14.73 9.76
CA ARG A 281 14.58 15.07 9.34
C ARG A 281 13.67 15.03 10.56
N GLU A 282 12.66 15.90 10.57
CA GLU A 282 11.56 15.85 11.53
C GLU A 282 10.93 14.45 11.55
N SER A 283 10.33 14.04 12.66
CA SER A 283 9.57 12.79 12.71
C SER A 283 8.38 12.86 11.74
N LEU A 284 7.96 11.71 11.20
CA LEU A 284 6.83 11.59 10.28
C LEU A 284 6.99 12.47 9.03
N VAL A 285 7.93 12.11 8.16
CA VAL A 285 8.07 12.74 6.83
C VAL A 285 7.28 11.98 5.76
N ARG A 286 7.10 12.58 4.59
CA ARG A 286 6.59 11.89 3.38
C ARG A 286 7.71 11.44 2.45
N ARG A 287 8.88 12.04 2.59
CA ARG A 287 10.03 11.79 1.74
C ARG A 287 11.20 11.47 2.64
N PHE A 288 12.08 10.58 2.21
CA PHE A 288 13.29 10.25 2.95
C PHE A 288 14.50 10.17 2.02
N ASP A 289 15.68 10.32 2.61
CA ASP A 289 16.95 10.09 1.94
C ASP A 289 17.24 8.58 1.95
N PRO A 290 17.31 7.89 0.80
CA PRO A 290 17.54 6.46 0.76
C PRO A 290 18.84 6.01 1.43
N ARG A 291 19.81 6.90 1.67
CA ARG A 291 21.04 6.59 2.42
C ARG A 291 20.80 6.24 3.88
N THR A 292 19.64 6.60 4.44
CA THR A 292 19.26 6.30 5.82
C THR A 292 18.39 5.06 5.95
N LEU A 293 18.38 4.19 4.93
CA LEU A 293 17.71 2.90 5.03
C LEU A 293 18.45 1.98 6.02
N PRO A 294 17.73 1.21 6.85
CA PRO A 294 18.35 0.29 7.80
C PRO A 294 19.15 -0.77 7.06
N LYS A 295 20.41 -0.95 7.47
CA LYS A 295 21.33 -1.91 6.86
C LYS A 295 20.99 -3.33 7.30
N GLY A 296 21.30 -4.31 6.44
CA GLY A 296 21.07 -5.71 6.74
C GLY A 296 19.61 -6.14 6.69
N ILE A 297 18.70 -5.26 6.24
CA ILE A 297 17.29 -5.59 5.97
C ILE A 297 16.96 -5.21 4.53
N THR A 298 16.30 -6.13 3.83
CA THR A 298 15.63 -5.85 2.55
C THR A 298 14.13 -5.70 2.80
N GLN A 299 13.57 -4.57 2.41
CA GLN A 299 12.15 -4.28 2.59
C GLN A 299 11.42 -4.37 1.24
N VAL A 300 10.30 -5.08 1.17
CA VAL A 300 9.41 -5.10 0.01
C VAL A 300 8.29 -4.11 0.24
N ILE A 301 8.06 -3.23 -0.73
CA ILE A 301 7.11 -2.12 -0.64
C ILE A 301 6.13 -2.10 -1.81
N GLY A 302 4.88 -1.74 -1.50
CA GLY A 302 3.78 -1.57 -2.45
C GLY A 302 3.63 -0.12 -2.95
N HIS A 303 4.63 0.73 -2.72
CA HIS A 303 4.61 2.16 -3.04
C HIS A 303 6.02 2.63 -3.38
N THR A 304 6.31 3.55 -4.32
CA THR A 304 5.50 4.46 -5.16
C THR A 304 5.89 4.31 -6.63
N ARG A 305 4.96 4.34 -7.59
CA ARG A 305 5.19 4.16 -9.05
C ARG A 305 6.54 4.62 -9.64
N ASP A 306 7.09 3.82 -10.56
CA ASP A 306 8.41 4.03 -11.19
C ASP A 306 8.65 5.45 -11.71
N LEU A 307 7.68 6.01 -12.45
CA LEU A 307 7.79 7.37 -12.97
C LEU A 307 8.00 8.42 -11.86
N LYS A 308 7.29 8.26 -10.75
CA LYS A 308 7.39 9.18 -9.60
C LYS A 308 8.71 8.99 -8.87
N CYS A 309 9.14 7.76 -8.63
CA CYS A 309 10.45 7.48 -8.01
C CYS A 309 11.59 8.05 -8.85
N ARG A 310 11.62 7.82 -10.17
CA ARG A 310 12.65 8.38 -11.06
C ARG A 310 12.69 9.90 -11.01
N LYS A 311 11.52 10.55 -10.98
CA LYS A 311 11.42 12.01 -10.84
C LYS A 311 12.01 12.49 -9.50
N LEU A 312 11.75 11.78 -8.41
CA LEU A 312 12.23 12.17 -7.07
C LEU A 312 13.71 11.84 -6.85
N LEU A 313 14.19 10.73 -7.41
CA LEU A 313 15.57 10.26 -7.26
C LEU A 313 16.56 10.92 -8.23
N GLY A 314 16.08 11.54 -9.30
CA GLY A 314 16.92 12.28 -10.23
C GLY A 314 18.08 11.44 -10.74
N SER A 315 19.32 11.90 -10.47
CA SER A 315 20.55 11.25 -10.92
C SER A 315 20.87 9.91 -10.26
N TRP A 316 20.18 9.53 -9.17
CA TRP A 316 20.33 8.21 -8.56
C TRP A 316 19.52 7.10 -9.26
N ALA A 317 18.59 7.47 -10.14
CA ALA A 317 17.86 6.50 -10.94
C ALA A 317 18.68 6.13 -12.19
N ASP A 318 18.91 4.82 -12.38
CA ASP A 318 19.60 4.32 -13.57
C ASP A 318 18.83 4.70 -14.85
N SER A 319 19.53 4.91 -15.96
CA SER A 319 18.92 5.31 -17.24
C SER A 319 17.99 4.25 -17.83
N LYS A 320 18.14 2.98 -17.44
CA LYS A 320 17.32 1.87 -17.92
C LYS A 320 15.93 1.93 -17.28
N LYS A 321 14.89 2.07 -18.12
CA LYS A 321 13.49 1.99 -17.67
C LYS A 321 13.13 0.57 -17.28
N THR A 322 12.31 0.43 -16.25
CA THR A 322 11.71 -0.84 -15.87
C THR A 322 10.63 -1.18 -16.89
N PRO A 323 10.56 -2.42 -17.41
CA PRO A 323 9.40 -2.87 -18.18
C PRO A 323 8.13 -2.64 -17.38
N GLU A 324 7.04 -2.25 -18.04
CA GLU A 324 5.75 -2.12 -17.37
C GLU A 324 5.34 -3.43 -16.70
N GLY A 325 4.90 -3.38 -15.44
CA GLY A 325 4.56 -4.57 -14.65
C GLY A 325 5.77 -5.24 -14.01
N GLY A 326 7.00 -4.72 -14.21
CA GLY A 326 8.21 -5.28 -13.65
C GLY A 326 8.54 -4.83 -12.23
N LEU A 327 9.20 -5.71 -11.48
CA LEU A 327 9.82 -5.39 -10.19
C LEU A 327 11.05 -4.49 -10.39
N ARG A 328 11.37 -3.75 -9.33
CA ARG A 328 12.51 -2.84 -9.27
C ARG A 328 13.09 -2.84 -7.86
N PHE A 329 14.32 -2.38 -7.75
CA PHE A 329 14.99 -2.26 -6.45
C PHE A 329 15.63 -0.90 -6.26
N LEU A 330 15.84 -0.56 -5.00
CA LEU A 330 16.77 0.46 -4.55
C LEU A 330 17.75 -0.18 -3.56
N ARG A 331 19.03 0.14 -3.66
CA ARG A 331 20.04 -0.25 -2.67
C ARG A 331 20.95 0.90 -2.32
N THR A 332 21.47 0.89 -1.10
CA THR A 332 22.43 1.87 -0.61
C THR A 332 23.44 1.27 0.35
N ASP A 333 24.67 1.80 0.37
CA ASP A 333 25.68 1.54 1.42
C ASP A 333 25.75 2.69 2.46
N GLY A 334 24.85 3.68 2.33
CA GLY A 334 24.85 4.92 3.11
C GLY A 334 25.55 6.10 2.40
N GLN A 335 26.24 5.85 1.29
CA GLN A 335 26.89 6.88 0.47
C GLN A 335 26.36 6.91 -0.95
N LYS A 336 26.28 5.75 -1.60
CA LYS A 336 25.81 5.58 -2.96
C LYS A 336 24.40 5.00 -2.95
N VAL A 337 23.54 5.54 -3.79
CA VAL A 337 22.19 5.02 -4.02
C VAL A 337 22.12 4.52 -5.45
N GLN A 338 21.60 3.31 -5.63
CA GLN A 338 21.28 2.77 -6.94
C GLN A 338 19.81 2.39 -6.98
N TYR A 339 19.13 2.78 -8.06
CA TYR A 339 17.76 2.41 -8.33
C TYR A 339 17.62 1.86 -9.76
N ALA A 340 17.16 0.61 -9.89
CA ALA A 340 17.17 -0.10 -11.17
C ALA A 340 16.04 -1.15 -11.28
N PRO A 341 15.72 -1.64 -12.51
CA PRO A 341 14.85 -2.79 -12.70
C PRO A 341 15.43 -4.07 -12.09
N GLY A 342 14.58 -4.95 -11.55
CA GLY A 342 14.97 -6.24 -10.97
C GLY A 342 14.67 -6.37 -9.48
N VAL A 343 15.37 -7.27 -8.80
CA VAL A 343 15.16 -7.63 -7.39
C VAL A 343 16.49 -7.72 -6.64
N ILE A 344 16.42 -7.80 -5.31
CA ILE A 344 17.53 -8.13 -4.43
C ILE A 344 17.34 -9.56 -3.92
N GLU A 345 18.11 -10.50 -4.46
CA GLU A 345 17.97 -11.93 -4.11
C GLU A 345 18.61 -12.29 -2.76
N LYS A 346 19.60 -11.51 -2.33
CA LYS A 346 20.32 -11.71 -1.07
C LYS A 346 20.51 -10.39 -0.38
N THR A 347 20.16 -10.35 0.90
CA THR A 347 20.38 -9.18 1.75
C THR A 347 21.86 -9.10 2.14
N ASP A 348 22.44 -7.92 1.97
CA ASP A 348 23.80 -7.60 2.41
C ASP A 348 23.74 -6.88 3.77
N ALA A 349 24.51 -7.36 4.74
CA ALA A 349 24.56 -6.81 6.10
C ALA A 349 24.99 -5.34 6.16
N HIS A 350 25.67 -4.85 5.13
CA HIS A 350 26.18 -3.48 5.05
C HIS A 350 25.33 -2.57 4.16
N GLN A 351 24.26 -3.10 3.55
CA GLN A 351 23.39 -2.33 2.66
C GLN A 351 21.96 -2.23 3.18
N GLY A 352 21.35 -1.07 2.99
CA GLY A 352 19.90 -0.89 3.11
C GLY A 352 19.25 -1.07 1.73
N SER A 353 18.15 -1.83 1.66
CA SER A 353 17.55 -2.19 0.37
C SER A 353 16.02 -2.14 0.39
N LEU A 354 15.45 -1.74 -0.75
CA LEU A 354 14.02 -1.80 -1.06
C LEU A 354 13.78 -2.62 -2.33
N ILE A 355 12.73 -3.43 -2.36
CA ILE A 355 12.13 -4.02 -3.57
C ILE A 355 10.75 -3.39 -3.73
N PHE A 356 10.44 -2.80 -4.88
CA PHE A 356 9.12 -2.24 -5.12
C PHE A 356 8.30 -3.22 -5.96
N ALA A 357 7.11 -3.55 -5.46
CA ALA A 357 6.17 -4.51 -6.04
C ALA A 357 4.82 -3.88 -6.44
N ASP A 358 4.76 -2.56 -6.59
CA ASP A 358 3.58 -1.78 -6.98
C ASP A 358 3.25 -1.86 -8.48
N ALA A 359 4.29 -1.97 -9.33
CA ALA A 359 4.29 -2.31 -10.76
C ALA A 359 3.18 -1.72 -11.69
N ASN A 360 2.43 -0.71 -11.25
CA ASN A 360 1.33 -0.03 -11.96
C ASN A 360 0.25 -0.99 -12.49
N MET A 361 -0.33 -1.81 -11.60
CA MET A 361 -1.25 -2.91 -11.93
C MET A 361 -2.36 -2.57 -12.95
N GLY A 362 -2.98 -1.39 -12.80
CA GLY A 362 -4.12 -0.97 -13.64
C GLY A 362 -3.78 -0.63 -15.09
N SER A 363 -2.49 -0.51 -15.46
CA SER A 363 -2.07 -0.13 -16.82
C SER A 363 -1.40 -1.26 -17.60
N VAL A 364 -1.24 -2.44 -17.01
CA VAL A 364 -0.43 -3.52 -17.61
C VAL A 364 -1.26 -4.75 -17.91
N ARG A 365 -0.78 -5.60 -18.80
CA ARG A 365 -1.42 -6.90 -19.05
C ARG A 365 -1.22 -7.80 -17.83
N ALA A 366 -2.23 -8.56 -17.45
CA ALA A 366 -2.14 -9.49 -16.32
C ALA A 366 -0.95 -10.44 -16.43
N SER A 367 -0.63 -10.92 -17.64
CA SER A 367 0.49 -11.84 -17.89
C SER A 367 1.88 -11.20 -17.84
N THR A 368 1.99 -9.87 -17.75
CA THR A 368 3.27 -9.15 -17.65
C THR A 368 3.50 -8.57 -16.27
N TYR A 369 2.49 -8.59 -15.40
CA TYR A 369 2.62 -8.16 -14.02
C TYR A 369 3.43 -9.20 -13.23
N GLN A 370 4.56 -8.78 -12.66
CA GLN A 370 5.43 -9.63 -11.87
C GLN A 370 5.01 -9.60 -10.39
N LEU A 371 4.60 -10.75 -9.89
CA LEU A 371 4.50 -11.00 -8.45
C LEU A 371 5.89 -11.27 -7.89
N LEU A 372 6.10 -11.01 -6.60
CA LEU A 372 7.33 -11.39 -5.92
C LEU A 372 7.15 -12.74 -5.23
N ASP A 373 8.01 -13.70 -5.54
CA ASP A 373 8.13 -14.94 -4.80
C ASP A 373 8.92 -14.70 -3.51
N LEU A 374 8.33 -15.07 -2.38
CA LEU A 374 8.84 -14.71 -1.05
C LEU A 374 9.98 -15.61 -0.56
N ASP A 375 10.09 -16.81 -1.13
CA ASP A 375 11.10 -17.78 -0.72
C ASP A 375 12.39 -17.60 -1.55
N SER A 376 12.26 -17.37 -2.85
CA SER A 376 13.37 -17.12 -3.77
C SER A 376 13.75 -15.64 -3.92
N ARG A 377 12.86 -14.72 -3.52
CA ARG A 377 13.00 -13.26 -3.66
C ARG A 377 13.14 -12.81 -5.12
N ARG A 378 12.64 -13.62 -6.06
CA ARG A 378 12.64 -13.39 -7.51
C ARG A 378 11.23 -13.09 -8.00
N PRO A 379 11.06 -12.59 -9.24
CA PRO A 379 9.75 -12.62 -9.88
C PRO A 379 9.20 -14.05 -9.79
N PHE A 380 7.95 -14.18 -9.33
CA PHE A 380 7.30 -15.48 -9.21
C PHE A 380 7.22 -16.13 -10.58
N VAL A 381 7.82 -17.30 -10.69
CA VAL A 381 7.74 -18.15 -11.87
C VAL A 381 6.97 -19.38 -11.48
N ARG A 382 5.99 -19.72 -12.30
CA ARG A 382 5.22 -20.95 -12.16
C ARG A 382 6.15 -22.16 -12.17
N ASP A 383 6.00 -23.07 -11.20
CA ASP A 383 6.65 -24.38 -11.21
C ASP A 383 6.40 -25.09 -12.56
N GLY A 384 7.49 -25.38 -13.30
CA GLY A 384 7.46 -26.12 -14.57
C GLY A 384 7.63 -25.30 -15.86
N LYS A 385 8.15 -24.07 -15.80
CA LYS A 385 8.74 -23.39 -16.98
C LYS A 385 10.03 -22.65 -16.66
#